data_AF-A0A191VZL3-F1
#
_entry.id   AF-A0A191VZL3-F1
#
_cell.length_a   1.000
_cell.length_b   1.000
_cell.length_c   1.000
_cell.angle_alpha   90.00
_cell.angle_beta   90.00
_cell.angle_gamma   90.00
#
_symmetry.space_group_name_H-M   'P 1'
#
loop_
_entity.id
_entity.type
_entity.pdbx_description
1 polymer ?
#
loop_
_entity_poly.entity_id
_entity_poly.type
_entity_poly.pdbx_seq_one_letter_code
_entity_poly.pdbx_strand_id
1 'polypeptide(L)'
;DIVRGKDLFYGNPQESAQREQLESKLKDIFGIIYEELIKKKAEAQKRYKKDKKTGNYYQLREDWWTANRAKVWEALTCDAPIHGVQYFRKTCSKGNTNTSEKCRCVDGDPPTYFDYVPQYLRW
;
A
#
# COMPACT_ATOMS: atom_id res chain seq x y z
N ASP A 1 -1.13 -5.44 0.07
CA ASP A 1 -1.48 -6.25 -1.11
C ASP A 1 -2.87 -6.01 -1.65
N ILE A 2 -3.90 -5.90 -0.80
CA ILE A 2 -5.29 -5.58 -1.24
C ILE A 2 -5.34 -4.35 -2.15
N VAL A 3 -4.85 -3.19 -1.68
CA VAL A 3 -4.81 -1.94 -2.48
C VAL A 3 -4.11 -2.12 -3.84
N ARG A 4 -3.13 -3.02 -3.91
CA ARG A 4 -2.32 -3.30 -5.10
C ARG A 4 -2.86 -4.42 -5.98
N GLY A 5 -3.97 -5.06 -5.59
CA GLY A 5 -4.52 -6.23 -6.28
C GLY A 5 -3.63 -7.48 -6.24
N LYS A 6 -2.77 -7.58 -5.21
CA LYS A 6 -1.81 -8.70 -5.02
C LYS A 6 -2.23 -9.70 -3.94
N ASP A 7 -3.33 -9.43 -3.26
CA ASP A 7 -3.77 -10.26 -2.15
C ASP A 7 -4.36 -11.59 -2.66
N LEU A 8 -4.04 -12.70 -2.00
CA LEU A 8 -4.37 -14.07 -2.41
C LEU A 8 -5.51 -14.67 -1.56
N PHE A 9 -6.07 -13.91 -0.60
CA PHE A 9 -7.08 -14.43 0.31
C PHE A 9 -8.47 -14.50 -0.33
N TYR A 10 -8.90 -15.67 -0.80
CA TYR A 10 -10.27 -15.84 -1.33
C TYR A 10 -11.27 -16.35 -0.29
N GLY A 11 -10.78 -16.86 0.85
CA GLY A 11 -11.64 -17.25 1.96
C GLY A 11 -12.71 -18.29 1.60
N ASN A 12 -13.84 -18.23 2.31
CA ASN A 12 -15.06 -18.97 1.93
C ASN A 12 -15.83 -18.24 0.79
N PRO A 13 -16.86 -18.84 0.18
CA PRO A 13 -17.60 -18.21 -0.93
C PRO A 13 -18.18 -16.82 -0.61
N GLN A 14 -18.60 -16.57 0.64
CA GLN A 14 -19.12 -15.27 1.06
C GLN A 14 -18.01 -14.21 1.11
N GLU A 15 -16.83 -14.57 1.62
CA GLU A 15 -15.65 -13.69 1.65
C GLU A 15 -15.14 -13.39 0.23
N SER A 16 -15.13 -14.38 -0.66
CA SER A 16 -14.79 -14.21 -2.07
C SER A 16 -15.71 -13.18 -2.76
N ALA A 17 -17.03 -13.29 -2.55
CA ALA A 17 -17.99 -12.35 -3.14
C ALA A 17 -17.81 -10.91 -2.63
N GLN A 18 -17.56 -10.71 -1.33
CA GLN A 18 -17.26 -9.38 -0.79
C GLN A 18 -15.97 -8.82 -1.36
N ARG A 19 -15.00 -9.69 -1.62
CA ARG A 19 -13.71 -9.30 -2.18
C ARG A 19 -13.80 -8.88 -3.64
N GLU A 20 -14.62 -9.55 -4.45
CA GLU A 20 -14.92 -9.10 -5.81
C GLU A 20 -15.54 -7.70 -5.82
N GLN A 21 -16.46 -7.42 -4.89
CA GLN A 21 -17.04 -6.07 -4.74
C GLN A 21 -15.98 -5.03 -4.36
N LEU A 22 -15.08 -5.37 -3.43
CA LEU A 22 -13.98 -4.49 -3.04
C LEU A 22 -13.03 -4.22 -4.20
N GLU A 23 -12.63 -5.25 -4.94
CA GLU A 23 -11.74 -5.09 -6.10
C GLU A 23 -12.40 -4.28 -7.21
N SER A 24 -13.71 -4.46 -7.46
CA SER A 24 -14.46 -3.63 -8.40
C SER A 24 -14.40 -2.15 -7.99
N LYS A 25 -14.71 -1.83 -6.73
CA LYS A 25 -14.66 -0.45 -6.23
C LYS A 25 -13.25 0.14 -6.33
N LEU A 26 -12.22 -0.64 -6.04
CA LEU A 26 -10.83 -0.19 -6.22
C LEU A 26 -10.53 0.09 -7.70
N LYS A 27 -11.02 -0.72 -8.66
CA LYS A 27 -10.81 -0.47 -10.09
C LYS A 27 -11.48 0.84 -10.51
N ASP A 28 -12.68 1.09 -10.02
CA ASP A 28 -13.42 2.33 -10.30
C ASP A 28 -12.67 3.56 -9.76
N ILE A 29 -12.26 3.52 -8.48
CA ILE A 29 -11.49 4.60 -7.84
C ILE A 29 -10.19 4.89 -8.60
N PHE A 30 -9.41 3.85 -8.92
CA PHE A 30 -8.16 4.03 -9.65
C PHE A 30 -8.37 4.46 -11.11
N GLY A 31 -9.51 4.13 -11.71
CA GLY A 31 -9.93 4.67 -13.00
C GLY A 31 -10.15 6.19 -12.95
N ILE A 32 -10.85 6.68 -11.94
CA ILE A 32 -11.07 8.12 -11.71
C ILE A 32 -9.72 8.81 -11.46
N ILE A 33 -8.86 8.25 -10.61
CA ILE A 33 -7.52 8.79 -10.33
C ILE A 33 -6.68 8.87 -11.61
N TYR A 34 -6.72 7.82 -12.45
CA TYR A 34 -6.00 7.82 -13.73
C TYR A 34 -6.47 8.95 -14.65
N GLU A 35 -7.79 9.13 -14.80
CA GLU A 35 -8.37 10.16 -15.67
C GLU A 35 -8.02 11.57 -15.21
N GLU A 36 -8.08 11.83 -13.90
CA GLU A 36 -7.64 13.10 -13.33
C GLU A 36 -6.13 13.32 -13.45
N LEU A 37 -5.33 12.25 -13.33
CA LEU A 37 -3.89 12.33 -13.44
C LEU A 37 -3.43 12.70 -14.86
N ILE A 38 -4.01 12.09 -15.90
CA ILE A 38 -3.63 12.38 -17.29
C ILE A 38 -4.05 13.78 -17.74
N LYS A 39 -5.14 14.34 -17.18
CA LYS A 39 -5.54 15.74 -17.41
C LYS A 39 -4.49 16.72 -16.90
N LYS A 40 -3.88 16.41 -15.74
CA LYS A 40 -2.84 17.24 -15.12
C LYS A 40 -1.44 16.99 -15.68
N LYS A 41 -1.15 15.76 -16.11
CA LYS A 41 0.16 15.32 -16.59
C LYS A 41 0.00 14.36 -17.77
N ALA A 42 0.05 14.88 -18.99
CA ALA A 42 -0.10 14.08 -20.21
C ALA A 42 0.89 12.90 -20.29
N GLU A 43 2.10 13.05 -19.75
CA GLU A 43 3.13 12.02 -19.69
C GLU A 43 2.69 10.76 -18.91
N ALA A 44 1.77 10.92 -17.93
CA ALA A 44 1.24 9.80 -17.16
C ALA A 44 0.47 8.81 -18.05
N GLN A 45 -0.10 9.27 -19.17
CA GLN A 45 -0.76 8.40 -20.14
C GLN A 45 0.22 7.40 -20.74
N LYS A 46 1.46 7.83 -21.01
CA LYS A 46 2.52 6.95 -21.55
C LYS A 46 2.99 5.95 -20.48
N ARG A 47 3.19 6.40 -19.24
CA ARG A 47 3.62 5.55 -18.12
C ARG A 47 2.61 4.44 -17.85
N TYR A 48 1.33 4.79 -17.73
CA TYR A 48 0.26 3.87 -17.33
C TYR A 48 -0.60 3.40 -18.53
N LYS A 49 -0.02 3.33 -19.74
CA LYS A 49 -0.76 2.92 -20.96
C LYS A 49 -1.37 1.52 -20.83
N LYS A 50 -0.65 0.58 -20.20
CA LYS A 50 -1.11 -0.80 -19.97
C LYS A 50 -2.26 -0.86 -18.95
N ASP A 51 -2.24 0.02 -17.97
CA ASP A 51 -3.25 0.09 -16.93
C ASP A 51 -4.61 0.46 -17.51
N LYS A 52 -4.68 1.46 -18.40
CA LYS A 52 -5.94 1.81 -19.08
C LYS A 52 -6.47 0.67 -19.96
N LYS A 53 -5.57 -0.11 -20.60
CA LYS A 53 -5.96 -1.26 -21.44
C LYS A 53 -6.56 -2.40 -20.61
N THR A 54 -6.05 -2.62 -19.40
CA THR A 54 -6.48 -3.74 -18.55
C THR A 54 -7.60 -3.36 -17.58
N GLY A 55 -7.75 -2.06 -17.25
CA GLY A 55 -8.69 -1.57 -16.24
C GLY A 55 -8.32 -1.96 -14.80
N ASN A 56 -7.20 -2.66 -14.59
CA ASN A 56 -6.78 -3.11 -13.26
C ASN A 56 -5.89 -2.08 -12.55
N TYR A 57 -5.23 -1.20 -13.31
CA TYR A 57 -4.39 -0.13 -12.77
C TYR A 57 -3.25 -0.61 -11.85
N TYR A 58 -2.66 -1.78 -12.12
CA TYR A 58 -1.65 -2.37 -11.25
C TYR A 58 -0.43 -1.46 -11.06
N GLN A 59 0.07 -0.84 -12.14
CA GLN A 59 1.26 0.00 -12.02
C GLN A 59 0.95 1.29 -11.25
N LEU A 60 -0.19 1.93 -11.53
CA LEU A 60 -0.67 3.09 -10.79
C LEU A 60 -0.95 2.78 -9.32
N ARG A 61 -1.52 1.61 -9.00
CA ARG A 61 -1.75 1.15 -7.62
C ARG A 61 -0.46 0.94 -6.85
N GLU A 62 0.58 0.37 -7.47
CA GLU A 62 1.92 0.21 -6.88
C GLU A 62 2.60 1.57 -6.62
N ASP A 63 2.55 2.47 -7.59
CA ASP A 63 3.12 3.81 -7.45
C ASP A 63 2.37 4.61 -6.37
N TRP A 64 1.03 4.50 -6.32
CA TRP A 64 0.21 5.11 -5.27
C TRP A 64 0.54 4.54 -3.89
N TRP A 65 0.68 3.22 -3.75
CA TRP A 65 1.08 2.61 -2.48
C TRP A 65 2.45 3.12 -2.03
N THR A 66 3.43 3.14 -2.94
CA THR A 66 4.78 3.63 -2.64
C THR A 66 4.78 5.09 -2.19
N ALA A 67 3.95 5.95 -2.82
CA ALA A 67 3.83 7.36 -2.46
C ALA A 67 3.12 7.59 -1.12
N ASN A 68 2.22 6.70 -0.70
CA ASN A 68 1.33 6.92 0.46
C ASN A 68 1.60 5.99 1.66
N ARG A 69 2.43 4.95 1.53
CA ARG A 69 2.67 3.95 2.57
C ARG A 69 3.12 4.54 3.91
N ALA A 70 3.89 5.64 3.91
CA ALA A 70 4.29 6.33 5.13
C ALA A 70 3.09 6.90 5.89
N LYS A 71 2.15 7.53 5.18
CA LYS A 71 0.90 8.05 5.77
C LYS A 71 -0.04 6.95 6.21
N VAL A 72 -0.11 5.85 5.47
CA VAL A 72 -0.86 4.66 5.90
C VAL A 72 -0.27 4.07 7.18
N TRP A 73 1.06 3.98 7.29
CA TRP A 73 1.73 3.50 8.50
C TRP A 73 1.50 4.43 9.69
N GLU A 74 1.56 5.74 9.46
CA GLU A 74 1.22 6.75 10.46
C GLU A 74 -0.19 6.52 11.00
N ALA A 75 -1.19 6.39 10.13
CA ALA A 75 -2.56 6.11 10.56
C ALA A 75 -2.70 4.77 11.29
N LEU A 76 -2.07 3.70 10.78
CA LEU A 76 -2.10 2.35 11.37
C LEU A 76 -1.55 2.33 12.81
N THR A 77 -0.55 3.15 13.08
CA THR A 77 0.14 3.23 14.37
C THR A 77 -0.38 4.37 15.26
N CYS A 78 -1.48 5.03 14.89
CA CYS A 78 -1.98 6.20 15.61
C CYS A 78 -2.21 5.93 17.11
N ASP A 79 -2.75 4.75 17.42
CA ASP A 79 -3.08 4.29 18.78
C ASP A 79 -2.06 3.31 19.37
N ALA A 80 -0.91 3.12 18.71
CA ALA A 80 0.16 2.31 19.28
C ALA A 80 0.70 2.98 20.56
N PRO A 81 1.07 2.21 21.60
CA PRO A 81 1.66 2.77 22.81
C PRO A 81 2.87 3.66 22.52
N ILE A 82 3.04 4.71 23.33
CA ILE A 82 4.18 5.63 23.19
C ILE A 82 5.46 4.96 23.71
N HIS A 83 5.35 4.17 24.77
CA HIS A 83 6.47 3.50 25.42
C HIS A 83 6.27 1.98 25.46
N GLY A 84 7.39 1.26 25.56
CA GLY A 84 7.38 -0.20 25.70
C GLY A 84 7.02 -0.98 24.43
N VAL A 85 6.77 -0.30 23.30
CA VAL A 85 6.56 -0.93 22.00
C VAL A 85 7.56 -0.40 20.98
N GLN A 86 8.22 -1.34 20.30
CA GLN A 86 9.14 -1.05 19.22
C GLN A 86 8.97 -2.09 18.13
N TYR A 87 9.22 -1.70 16.89
CA TYR A 87 9.39 -2.68 15.84
C TYR A 87 10.61 -3.55 16.16
N PHE A 88 10.45 -4.87 16.07
CA PHE A 88 11.42 -5.84 16.57
C PHE A 88 12.79 -5.81 15.86
N ARG A 89 12.89 -5.16 14.69
CA ARG A 89 14.15 -4.95 13.96
C ARG A 89 14.57 -3.49 14.04
N LYS A 90 15.89 -3.28 14.18
CA LYS A 90 16.52 -1.98 13.91
C LYS A 90 16.45 -1.70 12.41
N THR A 91 15.56 -0.80 12.02
CA THR A 91 15.32 -0.44 10.61
C THR A 91 15.34 1.06 10.39
N CYS A 92 15.18 1.85 11.45
CA CYS A 92 15.28 3.31 11.38
C CYS A 92 16.74 3.75 11.20
N SER A 93 16.94 4.94 10.63
CA SER A 93 18.27 5.53 10.40
C SER A 93 19.24 4.57 9.69
N LYS A 94 18.80 3.96 8.59
CA LYS A 94 19.55 2.95 7.82
C LYS A 94 19.90 1.70 8.63
N GLY A 95 19.00 1.27 9.53
CA GLY A 95 19.16 0.06 10.34
C GLY A 95 20.01 0.24 11.61
N ASN A 96 20.31 1.48 12.00
CA ASN A 96 21.12 1.74 13.19
C ASN A 96 20.27 1.92 14.46
N THR A 97 19.00 2.32 14.31
CA THR A 97 18.13 2.68 15.44
C THR A 97 16.85 1.87 15.44
N ASN A 98 16.29 1.67 16.64
CA ASN A 98 14.93 1.17 16.81
C ASN A 98 13.92 2.26 16.44
N THR A 99 12.68 1.86 16.24
CA THR A 99 11.57 2.83 16.23
C THR A 99 11.48 3.56 17.56
N SER A 100 11.13 4.83 17.50
CA SER A 100 10.68 5.60 18.66
C SER A 100 9.17 5.38 18.87
N GLU A 101 8.57 6.28 19.65
CA GLU A 101 7.16 6.31 20.02
C GLU A 101 6.22 5.83 18.90
N LYS A 102 5.22 5.03 19.29
CA LYS A 102 4.20 4.51 18.37
C LYS A 102 4.75 3.67 17.22
N CYS A 103 5.86 2.96 17.40
CA CYS A 103 6.46 2.11 16.36
C CYS A 103 6.80 2.87 15.05
N ARG A 104 7.26 4.12 15.16
CA ARG A 104 7.63 4.97 14.00
C ARG A 104 9.12 5.29 14.00
N CYS A 105 9.65 5.54 12.80
CA CYS A 105 10.94 6.21 12.65
C CYS A 105 10.73 7.73 12.70
N VAL A 106 11.75 8.48 13.11
CA VAL A 106 11.69 9.95 13.25
C VAL A 106 11.47 10.65 11.91
N ASP A 107 11.97 10.07 10.82
CA ASP A 107 11.77 10.51 9.44
C ASP A 107 10.37 10.19 8.89
N GLY A 108 9.53 9.48 9.66
CA GLY A 108 8.20 9.06 9.24
C GLY A 108 8.18 7.83 8.32
N ASP A 109 9.35 7.26 8.00
CA ASP A 109 9.42 6.06 7.19
C ASP A 109 8.89 4.84 7.95
N PRO A 110 8.07 3.98 7.31
CA PRO A 110 7.67 2.73 7.93
C PRO A 110 8.91 1.89 8.25
N PRO A 111 9.05 1.36 9.47
CA PRO A 111 10.20 0.55 9.90
C PRO A 111 10.20 -0.86 9.28
N THR A 112 9.31 -1.13 8.31
CA THR A 112 9.13 -2.44 7.71
C THR A 112 9.11 -2.35 6.20
N TYR A 113 9.57 -3.42 5.55
CA TYR A 113 9.44 -3.64 4.11
C TYR A 113 8.62 -4.89 3.81
N PHE A 114 7.85 -5.40 4.78
CA PHE A 114 7.01 -6.58 4.58
C PHE A 114 5.99 -6.38 3.45
N ASP A 115 5.56 -5.15 3.19
CA ASP A 115 4.72 -4.82 2.05
C ASP A 115 5.42 -5.03 0.68
N TYR A 116 6.74 -5.19 0.63
CA TYR A 116 7.49 -5.57 -0.58
C TYR A 116 7.91 -7.04 -0.62
N VAL A 117 7.61 -7.83 0.41
CA VAL A 117 7.84 -9.28 0.43
C VAL A 117 6.61 -9.99 -0.15
N PRO A 118 6.72 -10.99 -1.05
CA PRO A 118 5.57 -11.73 -1.55
C PRO A 118 4.68 -12.31 -0.44
N GLN A 119 3.35 -12.21 -0.57
CA GLN A 119 2.40 -12.62 0.48
C GLN A 119 2.61 -14.03 1.00
N TYR A 120 2.85 -14.98 0.09
CA TYR A 120 3.10 -16.38 0.43
C TYR A 120 4.24 -16.57 1.44
N LEU A 121 5.27 -15.71 1.41
CA LEU A 121 6.40 -15.79 2.35
C LEU A 121 6.14 -15.07 3.69
N ARG A 122 5.00 -14.38 3.83
CA ARG A 122 4.62 -13.65 5.05
C ARG A 122 3.58 -14.39 5.89
N TRP A 123 2.90 -15.39 5.31
CA TRP A 123 1.89 -16.21 5.94
C TRP A 123 2.48 -17.51 6.47
#